data_AF-K0NHN8-F1
#
_entry.id   AF-K0NHN8-F1
#
_cell.length_a   1.000
_cell.length_b   1.000
_cell.length_c   1.000
_cell.angle_alpha   90.00
_cell.angle_beta   90.00
_cell.angle_gamma   90.00
#
_symmetry.space_group_name_H-M   'P 1'
#
loop_
_entity.id
_entity.type
_entity.pdbx_description
1 polymer ?
#
loop_
_entity_poly.entity_id
_entity_poly.type
_entity_poly.pdbx_seq_one_letter_code
_entity_poly.pdbx_strand_id
1 'polypeptide(L)'
;MTMIISAIFLIAVISVAVMVKKKKTEKTAQKDSKLSSTAPQAKASPDQEYKAILDSLLKLNILTRKDKDFSIEMTRKIESIIDDLMVVTPAMMERYPGETLTYEIKKIGKNHLYKTVKEYLDLSLDSRENQIGMFTKTIESLHDVSNRSRDIVEKNETAEFKTMANFLAGKFS
;
A
#
# COMPACT_ATOMS: atom_id res chain seq x y z
N MET A 1 -24.48 2.18 -31.12
CA MET A 1 -24.08 3.60 -31.17
C MET A 1 -24.38 4.21 -29.82
N THR A 2 -23.40 4.21 -28.93
CA THR A 2 -23.49 4.77 -27.55
C THR A 2 -22.09 5.22 -27.14
N MET A 3 -21.66 6.36 -27.67
CA MET A 3 -20.41 7.06 -27.32
C MET A 3 -20.69 8.57 -27.23
N ILE A 4 -21.41 9.03 -26.20
CA ILE A 4 -21.50 10.48 -25.91
C ILE A 4 -21.72 10.72 -24.40
N ILE A 5 -20.78 10.30 -23.53
CA ILE A 5 -20.71 10.79 -22.13
C ILE A 5 -19.27 11.20 -21.73
N SER A 6 -18.31 11.23 -22.67
CA SER A 6 -16.90 11.53 -22.39
C SER A 6 -16.47 12.98 -22.67
N ALA A 7 -17.37 13.87 -23.14
CA ALA A 7 -16.98 15.19 -23.64
C ALA A 7 -17.15 16.36 -22.65
N ILE A 8 -17.87 16.20 -21.53
CA ILE A 8 -18.20 17.33 -20.64
C ILE A 8 -17.14 17.54 -19.53
N PHE A 9 -16.42 16.49 -19.11
CA PHE A 9 -15.39 16.60 -18.07
C PHE A 9 -14.05 17.21 -18.55
N LEU A 10 -13.73 17.15 -19.84
CA LEU A 10 -12.45 17.64 -20.38
C LEU A 10 -12.39 19.17 -20.55
N ILE A 11 -13.53 19.84 -20.75
CA ILE A 11 -13.57 21.30 -20.95
C ILE A 11 -13.44 22.07 -19.62
N ALA A 12 -13.88 21.49 -18.51
CA ALA A 12 -13.74 22.07 -17.17
C ALA A 12 -12.30 22.04 -16.63
N VAL A 13 -11.47 21.07 -17.05
CA VAL A 13 -10.08 20.95 -16.58
C VAL A 13 -9.15 21.93 -17.30
N ILE A 14 -9.42 22.24 -18.57
CA ILE A 14 -8.56 23.13 -19.37
C ILE A 14 -8.75 24.61 -19.00
N SER A 15 -9.96 25.03 -18.63
CA SER A 15 -10.25 26.43 -18.25
C SER A 15 -9.67 26.82 -16.88
N VAL A 16 -9.56 25.88 -15.94
CA VAL A 16 -8.92 26.13 -14.63
C VAL A 16 -7.38 26.20 -14.74
N ALA A 17 -6.77 25.38 -15.60
CA ALA A 17 -5.31 25.36 -15.78
C ALA A 17 -4.74 26.65 -16.39
N VAL A 18 -5.52 27.37 -17.21
CA VAL A 18 -5.08 28.64 -17.83
C VAL A 18 -5.22 29.83 -16.88
N MET A 19 -6.15 29.79 -15.90
CA MET A 19 -6.35 30.90 -14.95
C MET A 19 -5.35 30.93 -13.79
N VAL A 20 -4.71 29.81 -13.44
CA VAL A 20 -3.70 29.76 -12.36
C VAL A 20 -2.33 30.27 -12.84
N LYS A 21 -2.03 30.21 -14.14
CA LYS A 21 -0.76 30.70 -14.70
C LYS A 21 -0.65 32.22 -14.82
N LYS A 22 -1.75 32.98 -14.74
CA LYS A 22 -1.75 34.45 -14.92
C LYS A 22 -1.76 35.28 -13.61
N LYS A 23 -1.81 34.66 -12.43
CA LYS A 23 -1.84 35.38 -11.13
C LYS A 23 -0.60 35.25 -10.25
N LYS A 24 0.48 34.62 -10.73
CA LYS A 24 1.70 34.39 -9.94
C LYS A 24 2.94 35.13 -10.45
N THR A 25 2.71 36.27 -11.11
CA THR A 25 3.76 37.20 -11.53
C THR A 25 3.36 38.60 -11.10
N GLU A 26 3.36 38.84 -9.79
CA GLU A 26 3.47 40.18 -9.18
C GLU A 26 3.35 40.03 -7.65
N LYS A 27 4.51 39.88 -7.00
CA LYS A 27 4.86 40.46 -5.69
C LYS A 27 6.23 39.91 -5.28
N THR A 28 7.26 40.56 -5.80
CA THR A 28 8.60 40.55 -5.22
C THR A 28 8.60 41.59 -4.09
N ALA A 29 8.89 41.17 -2.86
CA ALA A 29 9.79 41.84 -1.91
C ALA A 29 9.55 41.38 -0.46
N GLN A 30 10.53 40.60 0.04
CA GLN A 30 11.14 40.77 1.36
C GLN A 30 10.31 40.49 2.63
N LYS A 31 10.48 39.28 3.19
CA LYS A 31 10.90 39.10 4.60
C LYS A 31 11.25 37.63 4.93
N ASP A 32 12.41 37.49 5.56
CA ASP A 32 12.85 36.40 6.42
C ASP A 32 13.01 35.00 5.80
N SER A 33 14.24 34.76 5.36
CA SER A 33 14.90 33.46 5.24
C SER A 33 14.82 32.68 6.56
N LYS A 34 13.67 32.04 6.84
CA LYS A 34 13.69 30.78 7.58
C LYS A 34 14.28 29.75 6.63
N LEU A 35 15.58 29.49 6.78
CA LEU A 35 16.13 28.19 6.41
C LEU A 35 15.22 27.15 7.08
N SER A 36 14.36 26.53 6.29
CA SER A 36 13.73 25.28 6.68
C SER A 36 14.86 24.25 6.71
N SER A 37 15.57 24.20 7.84
CA SER A 37 16.44 23.09 8.15
C SER A 37 15.51 21.87 8.22
N THR A 38 15.40 21.18 7.10
CA THR A 38 14.85 19.84 7.09
C THR A 38 15.93 19.01 7.75
N ALA A 39 15.89 18.98 9.09
CA ALA A 39 16.72 18.07 9.86
C ALA A 39 16.53 16.68 9.22
N PRO A 40 17.61 15.92 8.97
CA PRO A 40 17.48 14.57 8.47
C PRO A 40 16.51 13.84 9.39
N GLN A 41 15.35 13.41 8.88
CA GLN A 41 14.47 12.54 9.65
C GLN A 41 15.35 11.37 10.09
N ALA A 42 15.57 11.26 11.40
CA ALA A 42 16.30 10.14 11.96
C ALA A 42 15.66 8.87 11.39
N LYS A 43 16.44 8.09 10.64
CA LYS A 43 15.95 6.81 10.10
C LYS A 43 15.50 5.99 11.32
N ALA A 44 14.22 5.60 11.32
CA ALA A 44 13.66 4.78 12.39
C ALA A 44 14.54 3.53 12.58
N SER A 45 14.74 3.11 13.83
CA SER A 45 15.46 1.86 14.09
C SER A 45 14.67 0.67 13.49
N PRO A 46 15.33 -0.46 13.19
CA PRO A 46 14.64 -1.67 12.73
C PRO A 46 13.46 -2.06 13.64
N ASP A 47 13.63 -1.97 14.96
CA ASP A 47 12.56 -2.26 15.93
C ASP A 47 11.37 -1.31 15.82
N GLN A 48 11.63 -0.01 15.65
CA GLN A 48 10.57 0.99 15.46
C GLN A 48 9.84 0.78 14.14
N GLU A 49 10.57 0.41 13.09
CA GLU A 49 9.99 0.10 11.78
C GLU A 49 9.12 -1.15 11.84
N TYR A 50 9.61 -2.23 12.47
CA TYR A 50 8.84 -3.46 12.63
C TYR A 50 7.61 -3.26 13.52
N LYS A 51 7.73 -2.49 14.62
CA LYS A 51 6.59 -2.12 15.45
C LYS A 51 5.50 -1.40 14.63
N ALA A 52 5.88 -0.47 13.76
CA ALA A 52 4.92 0.21 12.91
C ALA A 52 4.19 -0.74 11.92
N ILE A 53 4.88 -1.80 11.49
CA ILE A 53 4.27 -2.87 10.67
C ILE A 53 3.26 -3.65 11.52
N LEU A 54 3.64 -4.12 12.71
CA LEU A 54 2.74 -4.83 13.62
C LEU A 54 1.49 -4.01 13.97
N ASP A 55 1.65 -2.72 14.25
CA ASP A 55 0.54 -1.81 14.52
C ASP A 55 -0.44 -1.71 13.34
N SER A 56 0.07 -1.74 12.10
CA SER A 56 -0.75 -1.71 10.89
C SER A 56 -1.52 -3.01 10.68
N LEU A 57 -0.84 -4.15 10.85
CA LEU A 57 -1.44 -5.48 10.74
C LEU A 57 -2.51 -5.70 11.82
N LEU A 58 -2.27 -5.24 13.06
CA LEU A 58 -3.26 -5.29 14.13
C LEU A 58 -4.49 -4.43 13.82
N LYS A 59 -4.28 -3.20 13.33
CA LYS A 59 -5.40 -2.32 12.90
C LYS A 59 -6.23 -2.97 11.79
N LEU A 60 -5.58 -3.64 10.84
CA LEU A 60 -6.26 -4.37 9.78
C LEU A 60 -7.11 -5.53 10.34
N ASN A 61 -6.57 -6.33 11.25
CA ASN A 61 -7.31 -7.43 11.86
C ASN A 61 -8.55 -6.92 12.61
N ILE A 62 -8.40 -5.83 13.38
CA ILE A 62 -9.53 -5.20 14.08
C ILE A 62 -10.55 -4.65 13.07
N LEU A 63 -10.10 -4.01 11.98
CA LEU A 63 -10.97 -3.42 10.96
C LEU A 63 -11.86 -4.48 10.30
N THR A 64 -11.28 -5.58 9.83
CA THR A 64 -12.01 -6.67 9.16
C THR A 64 -13.04 -7.33 10.07
N ARG A 65 -12.73 -7.48 11.36
CA ARG A 65 -13.64 -8.08 12.36
C ARG A 65 -14.77 -7.17 12.83
N LYS A 66 -14.63 -5.85 12.66
CA LYS A 66 -15.66 -4.88 13.05
C LYS A 66 -16.77 -4.75 12.02
N ASP A 67 -16.48 -5.03 10.76
CA ASP A 67 -17.44 -4.97 9.67
C ASP A 67 -18.30 -6.25 9.66
N LYS A 68 -19.61 -6.10 9.94
CA LYS A 68 -20.53 -7.24 10.06
C LYS A 68 -20.92 -7.84 8.71
N ASP A 69 -20.80 -7.06 7.64
CA ASP A 69 -21.17 -7.46 6.28
C ASP A 69 -19.97 -8.03 5.52
N PHE A 70 -18.79 -8.04 6.16
CA PHE A 70 -17.58 -8.60 5.57
C PHE A 70 -17.50 -10.11 5.75
N SER A 71 -17.14 -10.79 4.66
CA SER A 71 -17.10 -12.26 4.63
C SER A 71 -16.10 -12.83 5.63
N ILE A 72 -16.55 -13.80 6.45
CA ILE A 72 -15.70 -14.54 7.39
C ILE A 72 -14.57 -15.27 6.65
N GLU A 73 -14.84 -15.82 5.47
CA GLU A 73 -13.83 -16.48 4.65
C GLU A 73 -12.73 -15.49 4.24
N MET A 74 -13.13 -14.30 3.79
CA MET A 74 -12.18 -13.26 3.40
C MET A 74 -11.38 -12.74 4.58
N THR A 75 -12.01 -12.57 5.76
CA THR A 75 -11.32 -12.26 7.01
C THR A 75 -10.25 -13.29 7.31
N ARG A 76 -10.56 -14.60 7.26
CA ARG A 76 -9.58 -15.67 7.49
C ARG A 76 -8.43 -15.65 6.48
N LYS A 77 -8.72 -15.36 5.20
CA LYS A 77 -7.68 -15.24 4.18
C LYS A 77 -6.75 -14.06 4.48
N ILE A 78 -7.29 -12.92 4.89
CA ILE A 78 -6.49 -11.75 5.32
C ILE A 78 -5.68 -12.06 6.58
N GLU A 79 -6.24 -12.79 7.55
CA GLU A 79 -5.52 -13.23 8.75
C GLU A 79 -4.35 -14.14 8.39
N SER A 80 -4.50 -15.07 7.45
CA SER A 80 -3.39 -15.89 6.95
C SER A 80 -2.28 -15.03 6.34
N ILE A 81 -2.61 -13.97 5.60
CA ILE A 81 -1.61 -13.01 5.08
C ILE A 81 -0.88 -12.31 6.22
N ILE A 82 -1.62 -11.87 7.25
CA ILE A 82 -1.04 -11.22 8.43
C ILE A 82 -0.05 -12.17 9.13
N ASP A 83 -0.44 -13.43 9.33
CA ASP A 83 0.41 -14.44 9.98
C ASP A 83 1.71 -14.67 9.18
N ASP A 84 1.62 -14.79 7.85
CA ASP A 84 2.79 -14.93 6.99
C ASP A 84 3.70 -13.70 7.08
N LEU A 85 3.14 -12.48 7.04
CA LEU A 85 3.92 -11.25 7.16
C LEU A 85 4.59 -11.11 8.52
N MET A 86 3.94 -11.57 9.61
CA MET A 86 4.51 -11.56 10.95
C MET A 86 5.74 -12.48 11.07
N VAL A 87 5.76 -13.58 10.33
CA VAL A 87 6.90 -14.51 10.28
C VAL A 87 8.01 -13.99 9.37
N VAL A 88 7.66 -13.57 8.16
CA VAL A 88 8.64 -13.27 7.11
C VAL A 88 9.33 -11.94 7.30
N THR A 89 8.59 -10.90 7.70
CA THR A 89 9.12 -9.54 7.82
C THR A 89 10.33 -9.46 8.77
N PRO A 90 10.26 -9.93 10.04
CA PRO A 90 11.41 -9.82 10.94
C PRO A 90 12.60 -10.64 10.43
N ALA A 91 12.35 -11.83 9.87
CA ALA A 91 13.39 -12.67 9.30
C ALA A 91 14.13 -12.00 8.12
N MET A 92 13.41 -11.30 7.24
CA MET A 92 13.99 -10.53 6.14
C MET A 92 14.75 -9.31 6.63
N MET A 93 14.23 -8.60 7.64
CA MET A 93 14.89 -7.44 8.24
C MET A 93 16.20 -7.82 8.94
N GLU A 94 16.26 -9.00 9.55
CA GLU A 94 17.46 -9.49 10.24
C GLU A 94 18.49 -10.06 9.26
N ARG A 95 18.09 -10.97 8.38
CA ARG A 95 19.02 -11.72 7.50
C ARG A 95 19.38 -10.97 6.22
N TYR A 96 18.45 -10.16 5.70
CA TYR A 96 18.55 -9.57 4.37
C TYR A 96 18.12 -8.09 4.33
N PRO A 97 18.58 -7.21 5.25
CA PRO A 97 18.07 -5.85 5.39
C PRO A 97 18.23 -4.96 4.14
N GLY A 98 19.21 -5.25 3.28
CA GLY A 98 19.51 -4.49 2.07
C GLY A 98 18.80 -4.97 0.81
N GLU A 99 18.10 -6.11 0.86
CA GLU A 99 17.45 -6.69 -0.31
C GLU A 99 16.17 -5.94 -0.68
N THR A 100 15.93 -5.78 -1.99
CA THR A 100 14.71 -5.13 -2.49
C THR A 100 13.45 -5.87 -2.03
N LEU A 101 13.52 -7.20 -1.92
CA LEU A 101 12.41 -8.00 -1.40
C LEU A 101 12.04 -7.60 0.05
N THR A 102 13.02 -7.30 0.89
CA THR A 102 12.79 -6.82 2.26
C THR A 102 12.02 -5.50 2.25
N TYR A 103 12.38 -4.58 1.35
CA TYR A 103 11.65 -3.32 1.21
C TYR A 103 10.19 -3.55 0.82
N GLU A 104 9.93 -4.39 -0.18
CA GLU A 104 8.57 -4.66 -0.66
C GLU A 104 7.71 -5.37 0.39
N ILE A 105 8.25 -6.36 1.11
CA ILE A 105 7.53 -7.03 2.20
C ILE A 105 7.18 -6.04 3.32
N LYS A 106 8.12 -5.17 3.70
CA LYS A 106 7.85 -4.10 4.66
C LYS A 106 6.76 -3.14 4.16
N LYS A 107 6.80 -2.74 2.88
CA LYS A 107 5.77 -1.88 2.27
C LYS A 107 4.39 -2.52 2.35
N ILE A 108 4.30 -3.82 2.10
CA ILE A 108 3.06 -4.59 2.17
C ILE A 108 2.49 -4.56 3.59
N GLY A 109 3.28 -5.01 4.56
CA GLY A 109 2.83 -5.09 5.96
C GLY A 109 2.56 -3.73 6.59
N LYS A 110 3.32 -2.70 6.21
CA LYS A 110 3.18 -1.36 6.79
C LYS A 110 1.93 -0.64 6.29
N ASN A 111 1.63 -0.72 4.99
CA ASN A 111 0.64 0.18 4.38
C ASN A 111 -0.28 -0.51 3.37
N HIS A 112 0.27 -1.29 2.45
CA HIS A 112 -0.47 -1.68 1.26
C HIS A 112 -1.69 -2.55 1.59
N LEU A 113 -1.50 -3.63 2.36
CA LEU A 113 -2.61 -4.53 2.70
C LEU A 113 -3.72 -3.81 3.47
N TYR A 114 -3.35 -2.98 4.46
CA TYR A 114 -4.32 -2.17 5.21
C TYR A 114 -5.11 -1.24 4.28
N LYS A 115 -4.41 -0.51 3.41
CA LYS A 115 -5.02 0.44 2.48
C LYS A 115 -5.99 -0.28 1.53
N THR A 116 -5.58 -1.37 0.90
CA THR A 116 -6.41 -2.15 -0.02
C THR A 116 -7.71 -2.61 0.63
N VAL A 117 -7.63 -3.19 1.84
CA VAL A 117 -8.81 -3.69 2.55
C VAL A 117 -9.68 -2.52 3.02
N LYS A 118 -9.08 -1.46 3.57
CA LYS A 118 -9.83 -0.28 4.00
C LYS A 118 -10.57 0.39 2.85
N GLU A 119 -9.93 0.56 1.70
CA GLU A 119 -10.56 1.17 0.52
C GLU A 119 -11.77 0.37 0.05
N TYR A 120 -11.70 -0.97 0.10
CA TYR A 120 -12.84 -1.84 -0.19
C TYR A 120 -13.95 -1.69 0.86
N LEU A 121 -13.61 -1.67 2.14
CA LEU A 121 -14.58 -1.51 3.24
C LEU A 121 -15.16 -0.09 3.32
N ASP A 122 -14.50 0.92 2.77
CA ASP A 122 -15.07 2.28 2.71
C ASP A 122 -16.17 2.41 1.63
N LEU A 123 -16.34 1.41 0.76
CA LEU A 123 -17.40 1.38 -0.26
C LEU A 123 -18.76 1.08 0.35
N SER A 124 -19.83 1.56 -0.30
CA SER A 124 -21.20 1.11 -0.03
C SER A 124 -21.35 -0.39 -0.31
N LEU A 125 -22.32 -1.05 0.34
CA LEU A 125 -22.56 -2.49 0.15
C LEU A 125 -22.76 -2.87 -1.32
N ASP A 126 -23.58 -2.13 -2.07
CA ASP A 126 -23.78 -2.36 -3.51
C ASP A 126 -22.46 -2.22 -4.31
N SER A 127 -21.61 -1.25 -3.94
CA SER A 127 -20.31 -1.06 -4.59
C SER A 127 -19.34 -2.18 -4.26
N ARG A 128 -19.40 -2.72 -3.03
CA ARG A 128 -18.61 -3.89 -2.60
C ARG A 128 -19.00 -5.14 -3.39
N GLU A 129 -20.28 -5.37 -3.63
CA GLU A 129 -20.76 -6.48 -4.46
C GLU A 129 -20.23 -6.38 -5.90
N ASN A 130 -20.28 -5.18 -6.49
CA ASN A 130 -19.79 -4.96 -7.84
C ASN A 130 -18.25 -5.12 -7.96
N GLN A 131 -17.51 -4.93 -6.87
CA GLN A 131 -16.04 -4.99 -6.85
C GLN A 131 -15.47 -6.26 -6.21
N ILE A 132 -16.32 -7.15 -5.68
CA ILE A 132 -15.88 -8.33 -4.92
C ILE A 132 -14.91 -9.21 -5.72
N GLY A 133 -15.13 -9.38 -7.02
CA GLY A 133 -14.28 -10.20 -7.87
C GLY A 133 -12.89 -9.62 -8.06
N MET A 134 -12.77 -8.30 -8.17
CA MET A 134 -11.46 -7.63 -8.26
C MET A 134 -10.75 -7.67 -6.91
N PHE A 135 -11.48 -7.37 -5.83
CA PHE A 135 -10.95 -7.41 -4.47
C PHE A 135 -10.41 -8.80 -4.11
N THR A 136 -11.18 -9.85 -4.38
CA THR A 136 -10.79 -11.24 -4.11
C THR A 136 -9.49 -11.62 -4.83
N LYS A 137 -9.36 -11.28 -6.11
CA LYS A 137 -8.13 -11.52 -6.88
C LYS A 137 -6.92 -10.77 -6.32
N THR A 138 -7.12 -9.56 -5.82
CA THR A 138 -6.05 -8.78 -5.19
C THR A 138 -5.60 -9.43 -3.88
N ILE A 139 -6.54 -9.86 -3.03
CA ILE A 139 -6.23 -10.56 -1.77
C ILE A 139 -5.57 -11.92 -2.04
N GLU A 140 -6.06 -12.68 -3.01
CA GLU A 140 -5.43 -13.92 -3.46
C GLU A 140 -3.99 -13.70 -3.90
N SER A 141 -3.74 -12.69 -4.73
CA SER A 141 -2.39 -12.39 -5.15
C SER A 141 -1.48 -11.98 -3.99
N LEU A 142 -2.00 -11.31 -2.97
CA LEU A 142 -1.22 -10.95 -1.77
C LEU A 142 -0.94 -12.18 -0.91
N HIS A 143 -1.88 -13.12 -0.85
CA HIS A 143 -1.73 -14.40 -0.16
C HIS A 143 -0.69 -15.30 -0.80
N ASP A 144 -0.75 -15.49 -2.12
CA ASP A 144 0.23 -16.30 -2.88
C ASP A 144 1.65 -15.76 -2.70
N VAL A 145 1.78 -14.44 -2.78
CA VAL A 145 3.06 -13.74 -2.62
C VAL A 145 3.59 -13.84 -1.20
N SER A 146 2.74 -13.71 -0.19
CA SER A 146 3.18 -13.77 1.21
C SER A 146 3.66 -15.18 1.54
N ASN A 147 2.93 -16.20 1.08
CA ASN A 147 3.35 -17.60 1.16
C ASN A 147 4.65 -17.85 0.39
N ARG A 148 4.77 -17.38 -0.86
CA ARG A 148 6.01 -17.59 -1.62
C ARG A 148 7.19 -16.88 -0.99
N SER A 149 6.99 -15.67 -0.46
CA SER A 149 8.04 -14.93 0.26
C SER A 149 8.48 -15.69 1.50
N ARG A 150 7.54 -16.33 2.22
CA ARG A 150 7.84 -17.22 3.35
C ARG A 150 8.67 -18.41 2.94
N ASP A 151 8.24 -19.11 1.90
CA ASP A 151 8.95 -20.26 1.34
C ASP A 151 10.40 -19.92 0.99
N ILE A 152 10.62 -18.83 0.26
CA ILE A 152 11.96 -18.39 -0.16
C ILE A 152 12.84 -18.12 1.08
N VAL A 153 12.27 -17.54 2.14
CA VAL A 153 12.97 -17.18 3.38
C VAL A 153 13.25 -18.38 4.28
N GLU A 154 12.34 -19.35 4.33
CA GLU A 154 12.52 -20.60 5.07
C GLU A 154 13.50 -21.53 4.36
N LYS A 155 13.47 -21.58 3.02
CA LYS A 155 14.35 -22.43 2.18
C LYS A 155 15.67 -21.76 1.80
N ASN A 156 15.88 -20.49 2.17
CA ASN A 156 17.04 -19.66 1.79
C ASN A 156 17.26 -19.58 0.26
N GLU A 157 16.19 -19.50 -0.53
CA GLU A 157 16.22 -19.43 -2.00
C GLU A 157 16.55 -18.01 -2.50
N THR A 158 17.69 -17.44 -2.10
CA THR A 158 18.05 -16.03 -2.38
C THR A 158 18.09 -15.66 -3.86
N ALA A 159 18.27 -16.66 -4.75
CA ALA A 159 18.20 -16.47 -6.20
C ALA A 159 16.85 -15.91 -6.69
N GLU A 160 15.77 -16.11 -5.93
CA GLU A 160 14.42 -15.64 -6.29
C GLU A 160 14.10 -14.23 -5.79
N PHE A 161 14.95 -13.64 -4.95
CA PHE A 161 14.67 -12.34 -4.32
C PHE A 161 14.38 -11.25 -5.33
N LYS A 162 15.21 -11.13 -6.38
CA LYS A 162 15.04 -10.11 -7.40
C LYS A 162 13.76 -10.29 -8.21
N THR A 163 13.44 -11.53 -8.56
CA THR A 163 12.21 -11.87 -9.31
C THR A 163 10.98 -11.53 -8.48
N MET A 164 10.97 -11.91 -7.20
CA MET A 164 9.86 -11.63 -6.31
C MET A 164 9.70 -10.14 -6.03
N ALA A 165 10.80 -9.43 -5.78
CA ALA A 165 10.78 -7.98 -5.58
C ALA A 165 10.22 -7.23 -6.80
N ASN A 166 10.63 -7.61 -8.02
CA ASN A 166 10.11 -7.00 -9.24
C ASN A 166 8.61 -7.29 -9.45
N PHE A 167 8.18 -8.51 -9.14
CA PHE A 167 6.76 -8.87 -9.20
C PHE A 167 5.93 -8.01 -8.23
N LEU A 168 6.42 -7.88 -6.99
CA LEU A 168 5.79 -7.06 -5.95
C LEU A 168 5.70 -5.59 -6.33
N ALA A 169 6.83 -5.01 -6.75
CA ALA A 169 6.90 -3.63 -7.18
C ALA A 169 5.98 -3.37 -8.37
N GLY A 170 5.95 -4.25 -9.38
CA GLY A 170 5.10 -4.05 -10.56
C GLY A 170 3.60 -4.18 -10.30
N LYS A 171 3.20 -5.02 -9.35
CA LYS A 171 1.79 -5.32 -9.09
C LYS A 171 1.16 -4.41 -8.01
N PHE A 172 1.98 -3.88 -7.11
CA PHE A 172 1.54 -3.18 -5.90
C PHE A 172 2.27 -1.84 -5.69
N SER A 173 2.84 -1.26 -6.76
CA SER A 173 3.48 0.06 -6.76
C SER A 173 2.54 1.18 -6.35
#